data_AF-A0A947F690-F1
#
_entry.id   AF-A0A947F690-F1
#
_cell.length_a   1.000
_cell.length_b   1.000
_cell.length_c   1.000
_cell.angle_alpha   90.00
_cell.angle_beta   90.00
_cell.angle_gamma   90.00
#
_symmetry.space_group_name_H-M   'P 1'
#
loop_
_entity.id
_entity.type
_entity.pdbx_description
1 polymer ?
#
loop_
_entity_poly.entity_id
_entity_poly.type
_entity_poly.pdbx_seq_one_letter_code
_entity_poly.pdbx_strand_id
1 'polypeptide(L)'
;MADSDRKKVKIMVVSEAYSADLRGRQSVRTTFKLSPRYIDALSLLAGQLGIKQKSLFDHLIDDTQSLRAIAEELQVRGTLRENRIAKTFVISRRSLESLEQVSKRFETPRDALVEFSIERILPLINEEKRKHENRKILSDSLEKFMHQGRELLQEADQLLDREDPVFEKILNMVGAVKSGCDEIDEVIEKGKRLEEF
;
A
#
# COMPACT_ATOMS: atom_id res chain seq x y z
N MET A 1 26.79 34.19 -43.47
CA MET A 1 25.92 34.57 -42.33
C MET A 1 24.60 33.82 -42.47
N ALA A 2 24.45 32.64 -41.89
CA ALA A 2 23.15 31.95 -41.75
C ALA A 2 23.31 30.67 -40.92
N ASP A 3 23.60 30.77 -39.62
CA ASP A 3 23.41 29.62 -38.71
C ASP A 3 23.33 30.01 -37.22
N SER A 4 22.31 30.76 -36.82
CA SER A 4 22.07 30.99 -35.38
C SER A 4 20.61 31.00 -34.94
N ASP A 5 19.63 30.89 -35.86
CA ASP A 5 18.21 30.95 -35.47
C ASP A 5 17.54 29.60 -35.21
N ARG A 6 18.19 28.47 -35.51
CA ARG A 6 17.56 27.14 -35.31
C ARG A 6 17.71 26.54 -33.91
N LYS A 7 18.54 27.11 -33.03
CA LYS A 7 18.76 26.58 -31.67
C LYS A 7 17.86 27.19 -30.59
N LYS A 8 17.23 28.35 -30.82
CA LYS A 8 16.33 28.98 -29.82
C LYS A 8 14.93 28.36 -29.75
N VAL A 9 14.47 27.72 -30.82
CA VAL A 9 13.08 27.20 -30.90
C VAL A 9 12.90 25.86 -30.15
N LYS A 10 13.98 25.13 -29.83
CA LYS A 10 13.89 23.79 -29.21
C LYS A 10 13.80 23.78 -27.68
N ILE A 11 14.06 24.92 -27.02
CA ILE A 11 14.00 25.05 -25.55
C ILE A 11 12.59 25.48 -25.09
N MET A 12 11.82 26.16 -25.94
CA MET A 12 10.51 26.72 -25.57
C MET A 12 9.37 25.70 -25.56
N VAL A 13 9.47 24.61 -26.33
CA VAL A 13 8.44 23.54 -26.43
C VAL A 13 8.51 22.55 -25.26
N VAL A 14 9.61 22.57 -24.48
CA VAL A 14 9.77 21.73 -23.28
C VAL A 14 9.03 22.31 -22.07
N SER A 15 8.52 23.54 -22.14
CA SER A 15 7.98 24.22 -20.96
C SER A 15 6.50 23.98 -20.67
N GLU A 16 5.66 23.63 -21.66
CA GLU A 16 4.20 23.50 -21.43
C GLU A 16 3.79 22.12 -20.93
N ALA A 17 4.30 21.04 -21.52
CA ALA A 17 3.97 19.68 -21.07
C ALA A 17 4.54 19.41 -19.66
N TYR A 18 5.77 19.86 -19.38
CA TYR A 18 6.37 19.73 -18.05
C TYR A 18 5.70 20.63 -17.01
N SER A 19 5.32 21.87 -17.37
CA SER A 19 4.59 22.74 -16.43
C SER A 19 3.15 22.28 -16.20
N ALA A 20 2.49 21.69 -17.20
CA ALA A 20 1.19 21.04 -17.06
C ALA A 20 1.28 19.80 -16.14
N ASP A 21 2.34 18.99 -16.29
CA ASP A 21 2.56 17.82 -15.43
C ASP A 21 2.89 18.25 -13.98
N LEU A 22 3.67 19.32 -13.79
CA LEU A 22 3.92 19.92 -12.47
C LEU A 22 2.65 20.53 -11.86
N ARG A 23 1.78 21.14 -12.66
CA ARG A 23 0.48 21.67 -12.22
C ARG A 23 -0.50 20.54 -11.86
N GLY A 24 -0.50 19.44 -12.60
CA GLY A 24 -1.31 18.26 -12.31
C GLY A 24 -0.92 17.58 -10.98
N ARG A 25 0.36 17.64 -10.61
CA ARG A 25 0.91 17.14 -9.34
C ARG A 25 0.67 18.07 -8.15
N GLN A 26 0.09 19.25 -8.35
CA GLN A 26 -0.25 20.15 -7.25
C GLN A 26 -1.22 19.47 -6.28
N SER A 27 -0.87 19.53 -5.00
CA SER A 27 -1.69 19.04 -3.91
C SER A 27 -2.86 20.01 -3.67
N VAL A 28 -4.08 19.52 -3.78
CA VAL A 28 -5.32 20.25 -3.50
C VAL A 28 -6.04 19.58 -2.34
N ARG A 29 -6.69 20.39 -1.48
CA ARG A 29 -7.56 19.90 -0.42
C ARG A 29 -8.99 19.83 -0.94
N THR A 30 -9.60 18.65 -0.86
CA THR A 30 -10.99 18.43 -1.27
C THR A 30 -11.72 17.70 -0.17
N THR A 31 -12.96 18.13 0.10
CA THR A 31 -13.82 17.50 1.09
C THR A 31 -14.76 16.53 0.39
N PHE A 32 -14.70 15.27 0.82
CA PHE A 32 -15.60 14.20 0.36
C PHE A 32 -16.53 13.80 1.51
N LYS A 33 -17.73 13.33 1.18
CA LYS A 33 -18.66 12.75 2.16
C LYS A 33 -18.59 11.24 2.05
N LEU A 34 -17.82 10.59 2.93
CA LEU A 34 -17.55 9.16 2.90
C LEU A 34 -18.04 8.47 4.18
N SER A 35 -18.45 7.21 4.09
CA SER A 35 -18.69 6.36 5.27
C SER A 35 -17.41 6.25 6.13
N PRO A 36 -17.51 6.26 7.48
CA PRO A 36 -16.37 6.12 8.38
C PRO A 36 -15.50 4.91 8.05
N ARG A 37 -16.14 3.78 7.71
CA ARG A 37 -15.47 2.54 7.34
C ARG A 37 -14.47 2.72 6.18
N TYR A 38 -14.81 3.52 5.17
CA TYR A 38 -13.92 3.78 4.04
C TYR A 38 -12.78 4.74 4.39
N ILE A 39 -13.01 5.68 5.32
CA ILE A 39 -11.97 6.61 5.82
C ILE A 39 -10.91 5.83 6.60
N ASP A 40 -11.36 4.90 7.45
CA ASP A 40 -10.47 4.07 8.26
C ASP A 40 -9.69 3.09 7.38
N ALA A 41 -10.37 2.44 6.42
CA ALA A 41 -9.74 1.57 5.43
C ALA A 41 -8.61 2.29 4.66
N LEU A 42 -8.85 3.52 4.20
CA LEU A 42 -7.86 4.29 3.46
C LEU A 42 -6.66 4.67 4.33
N SER A 43 -6.91 5.02 5.59
CA SER A 43 -5.86 5.39 6.54
C SER A 43 -4.96 4.19 6.87
N LEU A 44 -5.57 3.02 7.06
CA LEU A 44 -4.88 1.76 7.31
C LEU A 44 -4.06 1.32 6.10
N LEU A 45 -4.66 1.32 4.91
CA LEU A 45 -4.00 0.97 3.64
C LEU A 45 -2.73 1.81 3.39
N ALA A 46 -2.82 3.12 3.60
CA ALA A 46 -1.67 4.01 3.47
C ALA A 46 -0.56 3.63 4.46
N GLY A 47 -0.93 3.32 5.71
CA GLY A 47 -0.02 2.83 6.73
C GLY A 47 0.69 1.53 6.34
N GLN A 48 -0.03 0.57 5.75
CA GLN A 48 0.47 -0.73 5.34
C GLN A 48 1.44 -0.68 4.17
N LEU A 49 1.05 0.02 3.11
CA LEU A 49 1.87 0.16 1.91
C LEU A 49 3.08 1.08 2.14
N GLY A 50 3.18 1.71 3.33
CA GLY A 50 4.21 2.72 3.61
C GLY A 50 4.08 3.96 2.73
N ILE A 51 2.92 4.16 2.11
CA ILE A 51 2.65 5.28 1.19
C ILE A 51 1.80 6.34 1.88
N LYS A 52 1.94 7.59 1.44
CA LYS A 52 1.09 8.68 1.95
C LYS A 52 -0.35 8.46 1.47
N GLN A 53 -1.33 8.80 2.31
CA GLN A 53 -2.76 8.73 1.95
C GLN A 53 -3.07 9.45 0.62
N LYS A 54 -2.43 10.60 0.37
CA LYS A 54 -2.50 11.31 -0.91
C LYS A 54 -2.10 10.40 -2.09
N SER A 55 -0.96 9.73 -1.98
CA SER A 55 -0.44 8.87 -3.05
C SER A 55 -1.34 7.67 -3.29
N LEU A 56 -1.84 7.04 -2.21
CA LEU A 56 -2.83 5.97 -2.34
C LEU A 56 -4.06 6.46 -3.09
N PHE A 57 -4.64 7.59 -2.65
CA PHE A 57 -5.81 8.18 -3.29
C PHE A 57 -5.54 8.51 -4.75
N ASP A 58 -4.39 9.10 -5.06
CA ASP A 58 -4.00 9.40 -6.44
C ASP A 58 -3.95 8.11 -7.27
N HIS A 59 -3.34 7.03 -6.76
CA HIS A 59 -3.30 5.74 -7.47
C HIS A 59 -4.68 5.12 -7.69
N LEU A 60 -5.61 5.25 -6.74
CA LEU A 60 -6.98 4.73 -6.90
C LEU A 60 -7.74 5.44 -8.01
N ILE A 61 -7.44 6.71 -8.23
CA ILE A 61 -8.23 7.62 -9.04
C ILE A 61 -7.58 7.93 -10.40
N ASP A 62 -6.26 7.76 -10.54
CA ASP A 62 -5.54 8.10 -11.77
C ASP A 62 -5.88 7.14 -12.93
N ASP A 63 -6.37 5.94 -12.63
CA ASP A 63 -6.91 5.03 -13.65
C ASP A 63 -8.34 5.42 -14.05
N THR A 64 -8.44 6.28 -15.07
CA THR A 64 -9.73 6.73 -15.63
C THR A 64 -10.55 5.58 -16.21
N GLN A 65 -9.93 4.47 -16.65
CA GLN A 65 -10.68 3.32 -17.17
C GLN A 65 -11.38 2.58 -16.03
N SER A 66 -10.66 2.35 -14.93
CA SER A 66 -11.23 1.77 -13.71
C SER A 66 -12.37 2.64 -13.15
N LEU A 67 -12.20 3.97 -13.13
CA LEU A 67 -13.27 4.89 -12.69
C LEU A 67 -14.52 4.84 -13.56
N ARG A 68 -14.37 4.68 -14.88
CA ARG A 68 -15.52 4.54 -15.79
C ARG A 68 -16.27 3.24 -15.54
N ALA A 69 -15.55 2.14 -15.39
CA ALA A 69 -16.16 0.85 -15.05
C ALA A 69 -16.93 0.91 -13.72
N ILE A 70 -16.38 1.62 -12.72
CA ILE A 70 -17.06 1.86 -11.44
C ILE A 70 -18.32 2.71 -11.64
N ALA A 71 -18.26 3.76 -12.45
CA ALA A 71 -19.42 4.62 -12.73
C ALA A 71 -20.55 3.84 -13.43
N GLU A 72 -20.21 2.98 -14.38
CA GLU A 72 -21.18 2.10 -15.06
C GLU A 72 -21.81 1.09 -14.09
N GLU A 73 -21.01 0.46 -13.22
CA GLU A 73 -21.51 -0.45 -12.19
C GLU A 73 -22.44 0.25 -11.18
N LEU A 74 -22.12 1.49 -10.82
CA LEU A 74 -22.90 2.33 -9.91
C LEU A 74 -24.27 2.72 -10.46
N GLN A 75 -24.38 2.97 -11.78
CA GLN A 75 -25.67 3.22 -12.42
C GLN A 75 -26.60 2.01 -12.33
N VAL A 76 -26.05 0.79 -12.32
CA VAL A 76 -26.82 -0.46 -12.20
C VAL A 76 -27.18 -0.78 -10.76
N ARG A 77 -26.25 -0.62 -9.81
CA ARG A 77 -26.44 -1.00 -8.40
C ARG A 77 -27.14 0.06 -7.56
N GLY A 78 -27.12 1.31 -7.98
CA GLY A 78 -27.60 2.45 -7.21
C GLY A 78 -26.63 2.87 -6.09
N THR A 79 -26.75 4.10 -5.61
CA THR A 79 -25.90 4.62 -4.53
C THR A 79 -26.36 4.14 -3.15
N LEU A 80 -25.49 3.42 -2.44
CA LEU A 80 -25.68 3.09 -1.02
C LEU A 80 -25.68 4.39 -0.19
N ARG A 81 -26.78 4.65 0.52
CA ARG A 81 -26.92 5.79 1.44
C ARG A 81 -26.54 5.36 2.85
N GLU A 82 -25.25 5.21 3.11
CA GLU A 82 -24.75 5.08 4.48
C GLU A 82 -24.56 6.45 5.15
N ASN A 83 -24.36 6.46 6.47
CA ASN A 83 -24.05 7.64 7.27
C ASN A 83 -22.69 8.24 6.87
N ARG A 84 -22.70 9.10 5.85
CA ARG A 84 -21.49 9.76 5.34
C ARG A 84 -21.05 10.92 6.21
N ILE A 85 -19.77 10.98 6.52
CA ILE A 85 -19.13 12.08 7.24
C ILE A 85 -18.28 12.89 6.27
N ALA A 86 -18.28 14.22 6.41
CA ALA A 86 -17.42 15.09 5.64
C ALA A 86 -15.97 14.98 6.13
N LYS A 87 -15.06 14.57 5.24
CA LYS A 87 -13.63 14.47 5.52
C LYS A 87 -12.83 15.13 4.41
N THR A 88 -11.89 15.99 4.79
CA THR A 88 -11.01 16.68 3.85
C THR A 88 -9.75 15.85 3.62
N PHE A 89 -9.48 15.52 2.36
CA PHE A 89 -8.29 14.81 1.91
C PHE A 89 -7.41 15.71 1.05
N VAL A 90 -6.11 15.43 1.05
CA VAL A 90 -5.16 16.04 0.12
C VAL A 90 -4.98 15.09 -1.06
N ILE A 91 -5.27 15.56 -2.27
CA ILE A 91 -5.17 14.78 -3.52
C ILE A 91 -4.46 15.59 -4.59
N SER A 92 -4.02 14.95 -5.68
CA SER A 92 -3.51 15.66 -6.84
C SER A 92 -4.65 16.35 -7.60
N ARG A 93 -4.35 17.51 -8.18
CA ARG A 93 -5.28 18.22 -9.04
C ARG A 93 -5.77 17.36 -10.20
N ARG A 94 -4.85 16.58 -10.80
CA ARG A 94 -5.16 15.64 -11.89
C ARG A 94 -6.21 14.59 -11.46
N SER A 95 -6.06 13.99 -10.29
CA SER A 95 -7.04 13.01 -9.77
C SER A 95 -8.41 13.66 -9.52
N LEU A 96 -8.45 14.91 -9.02
CA LEU A 96 -9.70 15.65 -8.86
C LEU A 96 -10.38 15.93 -10.21
N GLU A 97 -9.61 16.36 -11.21
CA GLU A 97 -10.11 16.64 -12.56
C GLU A 97 -10.66 15.36 -13.23
N SER A 98 -9.95 14.22 -13.07
CA SER A 98 -10.41 12.90 -13.52
C SER A 98 -11.75 12.52 -12.88
N LEU A 99 -11.88 12.67 -11.55
CA LEU A 99 -13.13 12.43 -10.82
C LEU A 99 -14.26 13.34 -11.29
N GLU A 100 -14.00 14.63 -11.48
CA GLU A 100 -15.00 15.58 -11.97
C GLU A 100 -15.47 15.25 -13.38
N GLN A 101 -14.54 14.85 -14.25
CA GLN A 101 -14.85 14.47 -15.63
C GLN A 101 -15.74 13.23 -15.67
N VAL A 102 -15.41 12.18 -14.91
CA VAL A 102 -16.19 10.95 -14.85
C VAL A 102 -17.54 11.20 -14.17
N SER A 103 -17.56 11.94 -13.06
CA SER A 103 -18.79 12.30 -12.35
C SER A 103 -19.78 13.04 -13.25
N LYS A 104 -19.32 14.03 -14.03
CA LYS A 104 -20.17 14.76 -14.99
C LYS A 104 -20.64 13.87 -16.14
N ARG A 105 -19.76 13.01 -16.67
CA ARG A 105 -20.08 12.17 -17.82
C ARG A 105 -21.09 11.06 -17.51
N PHE A 106 -21.06 10.52 -16.30
CA PHE A 106 -21.91 9.40 -15.88
C PHE A 106 -22.95 9.80 -14.82
N GLU A 107 -23.15 11.11 -14.60
CA GLU A 107 -24.09 11.68 -13.61
C GLU A 107 -23.99 11.04 -12.21
N THR A 108 -22.80 10.60 -11.84
CA THR A 108 -22.54 9.86 -10.60
C THR A 108 -21.85 10.76 -9.58
N PRO A 109 -22.27 10.79 -8.31
CA PRO A 109 -21.61 11.58 -7.29
C PRO A 109 -20.13 11.20 -7.13
N ARG A 110 -19.24 12.18 -7.07
CA ARG A 110 -17.80 11.96 -6.83
C ARG A 110 -17.53 11.16 -5.56
N ASP A 111 -18.31 11.41 -4.50
CA ASP A 111 -18.23 10.68 -3.25
C ASP A 111 -18.46 9.17 -3.45
N ALA A 112 -19.45 8.79 -4.26
CA ALA A 112 -19.75 7.39 -4.55
C ALA A 112 -18.63 6.72 -5.38
N LEU A 113 -18.06 7.43 -6.35
CA LEU A 113 -16.91 6.93 -7.12
C LEU A 113 -15.72 6.63 -6.20
N VAL A 114 -15.47 7.49 -5.22
CA VAL A 114 -14.39 7.31 -4.24
C VAL A 114 -14.69 6.11 -3.33
N GLU A 115 -15.89 6.01 -2.77
CA GLU A 115 -16.27 4.87 -1.89
C GLU A 115 -16.09 3.54 -2.61
N PHE A 116 -16.59 3.40 -3.84
CA PHE A 116 -16.46 2.18 -4.62
C PHE A 116 -15.01 1.88 -5.04
N SER A 117 -14.20 2.92 -5.29
CA SER A 117 -12.77 2.74 -5.55
C SER A 117 -12.04 2.15 -4.34
N ILE A 118 -12.42 2.55 -3.12
CA ILE A 118 -11.88 1.99 -1.88
C ILE A 118 -12.45 0.57 -1.65
N GLU A 119 -13.75 0.37 -1.90
CA GLU A 119 -14.42 -0.92 -1.74
C GLU A 119 -13.75 -2.03 -2.54
N ARG A 120 -13.33 -1.76 -3.78
CA ARG A 120 -12.64 -2.75 -4.62
C ARG A 120 -11.31 -3.25 -4.05
N ILE A 121 -10.69 -2.52 -3.14
CA ILE A 121 -9.44 -2.92 -2.50
C ILE A 121 -9.67 -3.67 -1.19
N LEU A 122 -10.84 -3.52 -0.55
CA LEU A 122 -11.18 -4.24 0.68
C LEU A 122 -10.97 -5.78 0.59
N PRO A 123 -11.33 -6.47 -0.51
CA PRO A 123 -11.06 -7.91 -0.65
C PRO A 123 -9.56 -8.22 -0.58
N LEU A 124 -8.72 -7.40 -1.23
CA LEU A 124 -7.27 -7.56 -1.22
C LEU A 124 -6.70 -7.36 0.19
N ILE A 125 -7.28 -6.45 0.98
CA ILE A 125 -6.91 -6.26 2.39
C ILE A 125 -7.24 -7.50 3.21
N ASN A 126 -8.44 -8.03 3.05
CA ASN A 126 -8.86 -9.23 3.78
C ASN A 126 -7.97 -10.43 3.44
N GLU A 127 -7.56 -10.57 2.18
CA GLU A 127 -6.59 -11.57 1.77
C GLU A 127 -5.22 -11.36 2.43
N GLU A 128 -4.73 -10.12 2.50
CA GLU A 128 -3.46 -9.80 3.16
C GLU A 128 -3.53 -10.00 4.68
N LYS A 129 -4.65 -9.67 5.33
CA LYS A 129 -4.90 -9.94 6.75
C LYS A 129 -4.85 -11.45 7.02
N ARG A 130 -5.52 -12.25 6.20
CA ARG A 130 -5.47 -13.72 6.29
C ARG A 130 -4.05 -14.26 6.09
N LYS A 131 -3.28 -13.71 5.16
CA LYS A 131 -1.86 -14.07 5.00
C LYS A 131 -1.06 -13.71 6.25
N HIS A 132 -1.32 -12.55 6.85
CA HIS A 132 -0.65 -12.14 8.08
C HIS A 132 -0.97 -13.06 9.26
N GLU A 133 -2.23 -13.46 9.43
CA GLU A 133 -2.62 -14.47 10.44
C GLU A 133 -1.87 -15.79 10.23
N ASN A 134 -1.77 -16.28 8.98
CA ASN A 134 -1.00 -17.48 8.67
C ASN A 134 0.50 -17.31 8.97
N ARG A 135 1.08 -16.12 8.76
CA ARG A 135 2.48 -15.83 9.11
C ARG A 135 2.68 -15.93 10.62
N LYS A 136 1.74 -15.46 11.44
CA LYS A 136 1.81 -15.58 12.92
C LYS A 136 1.79 -17.05 13.36
N ILE A 137 0.90 -17.86 12.77
CA ILE A 137 0.84 -19.30 13.05
C ILE A 137 2.20 -19.98 12.73
N LEU A 138 2.82 -19.62 11.61
CA LEU A 138 4.14 -20.13 11.25
C LEU A 138 5.25 -19.62 12.18
N SER A 139 5.14 -18.38 12.68
CA SER A 139 6.05 -17.81 13.68
C SER A 139 6.07 -18.64 14.96
N ASP A 140 4.90 -19.05 15.45
CA ASP A 140 4.79 -19.90 16.65
C ASP A 140 5.46 -21.26 16.43
N SER A 141 5.37 -21.83 15.23
CA SER A 141 6.09 -23.05 14.86
C SER A 141 7.61 -22.84 14.79
N LEU A 142 8.04 -21.69 14.28
CA LEU A 142 9.45 -21.35 14.16
C LEU A 142 10.09 -21.12 15.54
N GLU A 143 9.38 -20.49 16.48
CA GLU A 143 9.83 -20.30 17.85
C GLU A 143 10.11 -21.65 18.55
N LYS A 144 9.25 -22.65 18.33
CA LYS A 144 9.46 -24.02 18.82
C LYS A 144 10.70 -24.66 18.20
N PHE A 145 10.87 -24.53 16.88
CA PHE A 145 12.05 -25.06 16.20
C PHE A 145 13.34 -24.39 16.71
N MET A 146 13.32 -23.08 16.98
CA MET A 146 14.43 -22.37 17.59
C MET A 146 14.74 -22.84 19.01
N HIS A 147 13.72 -23.19 19.80
CA HIS A 147 13.93 -23.78 21.12
C HIS A 147 14.66 -25.12 21.02
N GLN A 148 14.22 -26.01 20.13
CA GLN A 148 14.89 -27.29 19.87
C GLN A 148 16.33 -27.11 19.36
N GLY A 149 16.56 -26.14 18.48
CA GLY A 149 17.91 -25.81 18.01
C GLY A 149 18.83 -25.36 19.13
N ARG A 150 18.32 -24.60 20.11
CA ARG A 150 19.08 -24.19 21.30
C ARG A 150 19.39 -25.37 22.22
N GLU A 151 18.43 -26.28 22.44
CA GLU A 151 18.65 -27.50 23.22
C GLU A 151 19.74 -28.36 22.58
N LEU A 152 19.68 -28.59 21.27
CA LEU A 152 20.70 -29.33 20.54
C LEU A 152 22.09 -28.70 20.64
N LEU A 153 22.18 -27.36 20.57
CA LEU A 153 23.45 -26.65 20.74
C LEU A 153 23.99 -26.79 22.17
N GLN A 154 23.12 -26.79 23.18
CA GLN A 154 23.51 -27.00 24.57
C GLN A 154 24.00 -28.43 24.82
N GLU A 155 23.35 -29.43 24.22
CA GLU A 155 23.83 -30.82 24.24
C GLU A 155 25.19 -30.94 23.55
N ALA A 156 25.37 -30.27 22.42
CA ALA A 156 26.65 -30.25 21.71
C ALA A 156 27.78 -29.61 22.55
N ASP A 157 27.53 -28.52 23.29
CA ASP A 157 28.52 -27.89 24.20
C ASP A 157 28.90 -28.80 25.39
N GLN A 158 28.03 -29.75 25.75
CA GLN A 158 28.30 -30.72 26.82
C GLN A 158 29.04 -31.97 26.34
N LEU A 159 28.80 -32.39 25.09
CA LEU A 159 29.32 -33.65 24.53
C LEU A 159 30.59 -33.46 23.69
N LEU A 160 30.79 -32.26 23.12
CA LEU A 160 31.86 -31.96 22.19
C LEU A 160 32.71 -30.78 22.70
N ASP A 161 33.98 -30.78 22.32
CA ASP A 161 34.83 -29.61 22.51
C ASP A 161 34.40 -28.48 21.56
N ARG A 162 34.64 -27.23 21.96
CA ARG A 162 34.28 -26.06 21.15
C ARG A 162 35.03 -25.93 19.84
N GLU A 163 36.17 -26.60 19.72
CA GLU A 163 36.97 -26.67 18.49
C GLU A 163 36.51 -27.82 17.57
N ASP A 164 35.53 -28.63 18.00
CA ASP A 164 35.00 -29.71 17.18
C ASP A 164 34.25 -29.15 15.95
N PRO A 165 34.55 -29.63 14.74
CA PRO A 165 33.91 -29.14 13.53
C PRO A 165 32.40 -29.39 13.49
N VAL A 166 31.87 -30.40 14.19
CA VAL A 166 30.44 -30.67 14.33
C VAL A 166 29.79 -29.62 15.23
N PHE A 167 30.43 -29.25 16.34
CA PHE A 167 29.96 -28.17 17.22
C PHE A 167 29.85 -26.85 16.45
N GLU A 168 30.89 -26.46 15.71
CA GLU A 168 30.86 -25.25 14.89
C GLU A 168 29.72 -25.27 13.86
N LYS A 169 29.46 -26.42 13.22
CA LYS A 169 28.36 -26.53 12.26
C LYS A 169 27.00 -26.36 12.92
N ILE A 170 26.77 -26.96 14.09
CA ILE A 170 25.52 -26.80 14.86
C ILE A 170 25.33 -25.34 15.27
N LEU A 171 26.38 -24.70 15.80
CA LEU A 171 26.34 -23.29 16.17
C LEU A 171 25.96 -22.39 14.98
N ASN A 172 26.57 -22.62 13.82
CA ASN A 172 26.27 -21.87 12.60
C ASN A 172 24.82 -22.08 12.13
N MET A 173 24.31 -23.32 12.17
CA MET A 173 22.93 -23.61 11.81
C MET A 173 21.94 -22.87 12.72
N VAL A 174 22.13 -22.94 14.04
CA VAL A 174 21.27 -22.24 15.01
C VAL A 174 21.36 -20.72 14.84
N GLY A 175 22.56 -20.19 14.58
CA GLY A 175 22.76 -18.76 14.31
C GLY A 175 22.05 -18.29 13.03
N ALA A 176 22.07 -19.09 11.97
CA ALA A 176 21.37 -18.79 10.73
C ALA A 176 19.85 -18.80 10.92
N VAL A 177 19.32 -19.80 11.63
CA VAL A 177 17.88 -19.85 11.93
C VAL A 177 17.47 -18.67 12.81
N LYS A 178 18.28 -18.31 13.82
CA LYS A 178 18.03 -17.13 14.67
C LYS A 178 17.90 -15.85 13.84
N SER A 179 18.87 -15.62 12.95
CA SER A 179 18.86 -14.43 12.09
C SER A 179 17.62 -14.42 11.18
N GLY A 180 17.23 -15.57 10.64
CA GLY A 180 16.00 -15.71 9.87
C GLY A 180 14.73 -15.45 10.69
N CYS A 181 14.69 -15.84 11.97
CA CYS A 181 13.57 -15.52 12.87
C CYS A 181 13.45 -14.01 13.08
N ASP A 182 14.57 -13.34 13.37
CA ASP A 182 14.59 -11.89 13.59
C ASP A 182 14.07 -11.14 12.34
N GLU A 183 14.45 -11.57 11.14
CA GLU A 183 13.94 -11.02 9.87
C GLU A 183 12.44 -11.27 9.67
N ILE A 184 11.95 -12.46 10.04
CA ILE A 184 10.52 -12.81 9.96
C ILE A 184 9.71 -11.99 10.96
N ASP A 185 10.22 -11.80 12.18
CA ASP A 185 9.59 -10.99 13.22
C ASP A 185 9.45 -9.53 12.75
N GLU A 186 10.46 -8.96 12.09
CA GLU A 186 10.33 -7.62 11.49
C GLU A 186 9.19 -7.53 10.45
N VAL A 187 9.01 -8.58 9.64
CA VAL A 187 7.93 -8.64 8.65
C VAL A 187 6.56 -8.72 9.35
N ILE A 188 6.47 -9.48 10.44
CA ILE A 188 5.24 -9.63 11.23
C ILE A 188 4.93 -8.32 11.98
N GLU A 189 5.91 -7.65 12.60
CA GLU A 189 5.72 -6.36 13.28
C GLU A 189 5.18 -5.29 12.32
N LYS A 190 5.70 -5.23 11.09
CA LYS A 190 5.16 -4.34 10.05
C LYS A 190 3.69 -4.65 9.74
N GLY A 191 3.32 -5.93 9.76
CA GLY A 191 1.97 -6.42 9.52
C GLY A 191 0.96 -6.20 10.66
N LYS A 192 1.39 -6.00 11.92
CA LYS A 192 0.48 -5.82 13.07
C LYS A 192 -0.53 -4.68 12.90
N ARG A 193 -0.15 -3.65 12.14
CA ARG A 193 -1.05 -2.54 11.81
C ARG A 193 -2.29 -2.97 10.99
N LEU A 194 -2.36 -4.22 10.49
CA LEU A 194 -3.54 -4.81 9.82
C LEU A 194 -4.56 -5.37 10.81
N GLU A 195 -4.15 -5.63 12.06
CA GLU A 195 -5.01 -6.26 13.06
C GLU A 195 -6.07 -5.28 13.62
N GLU A 196 -5.82 -3.98 13.52
CA GLU A 196 -6.72 -2.90 13.95
C GLU A 196 -7.86 -2.62 12.96
N PHE A 197 -7.95 -3.34 11.83
CA PHE A 197 -9.03 -3.26 10.84
C PHE A 197 -10.21 -4.20 11.14
#